data_AF-A0A3M1A557-F1
#
_entry.id   AF-A0A3M1A557-F1
#
_cell.length_a   1.000
_cell.length_b   1.000
_cell.length_c   1.000
_cell.angle_alpha   90.00
_cell.angle_beta   90.00
_cell.angle_gamma   90.00
#
_symmetry.space_group_name_H-M   'P 1'
#
loop_
_entity.id
_entity.type
_entity.pdbx_description
1 polymer ?
#
loop_
_entity_poly.entity_id
_entity_poly.type
_entity_poly.pdbx_seq_one_letter_code
_entity_poly.pdbx_strand_id
1 'polypeptide(L)'
;GRGDAASQQPQKPGEGQIKDGDFFWTPEARNRLMRVPEGFMRDGTKKRMEACAKKRGERLITLEIAEEGIKEGLKAMEAMLQKQARQKK
;
A
#
# COMPACT_ATOMS: atom_id res chain seq x y z
N GLY A 1 22.19 12.36 25.72
CA GLY A 1 22.28 10.96 25.26
C GLY A 1 21.99 10.92 23.79
N ARG A 2 22.77 10.16 23.02
CA ARG A 2 22.59 9.96 21.58
C ARG A 2 21.49 8.91 21.35
N GLY A 3 20.54 9.22 20.46
CA GLY A 3 20.05 8.25 19.48
C GLY A 3 18.75 7.51 19.78
N ASP A 4 17.61 8.21 19.75
CA ASP A 4 16.31 7.61 19.42
C ASP A 4 16.22 7.42 17.90
N ALA A 5 17.16 6.68 17.32
CA ALA A 5 17.00 6.16 15.98
C ALA A 5 16.02 5.00 16.10
N ALA A 6 14.74 5.28 15.86
CA ALA A 6 13.69 4.31 15.66
C ALA A 6 14.21 3.27 14.66
N SER A 7 14.78 2.21 15.21
CA SER A 7 15.28 1.06 14.49
C SER A 7 14.02 0.35 14.02
N GLN A 8 13.56 0.76 12.84
CA GLN A 8 12.66 -0.04 12.03
C GLN A 8 13.43 -1.32 11.73
N GLN A 9 13.37 -2.28 12.67
CA GLN A 9 13.87 -3.61 12.43
C GLN A 9 13.21 -4.10 11.14
N PRO A 10 13.98 -4.55 10.13
CA PRO A 10 13.39 -5.19 8.97
C PRO A 10 12.59 -6.37 9.50
N GLN A 11 11.28 -6.32 9.26
CA GLN A 11 10.34 -7.30 9.74
C GLN A 11 10.80 -8.64 9.19
N LYS A 12 11.22 -9.53 10.11
CA LYS A 12 11.73 -10.85 9.77
C LYS A 12 10.65 -11.53 8.92
N PRO A 13 10.95 -12.06 7.71
CA PRO A 13 9.98 -12.78 6.92
C PRO A 13 9.68 -14.11 7.64
N GLY A 14 8.75 -14.07 8.60
CA GLY A 14 8.24 -15.24 9.29
C GLY A 14 7.26 -15.96 8.38
N GLU A 15 7.32 -17.29 8.38
CA GLU A 15 6.39 -18.23 7.74
C GLU A 15 4.97 -17.66 7.55
N GLY A 16 4.51 -17.61 6.29
CA GLY A 16 3.15 -17.14 5.96
C GLY A 16 3.03 -16.14 4.82
N GLN A 17 4.07 -15.95 3.99
CA GLN A 17 3.95 -15.12 2.79
C GLN A 17 2.91 -15.68 1.82
N ILE A 18 1.98 -14.83 1.41
CA ILE A 18 0.87 -15.20 0.55
C ILE A 18 1.25 -14.82 -0.89
N LYS A 19 1.39 -15.82 -1.77
CA LYS A 19 1.60 -15.56 -3.20
C LYS A 19 0.30 -15.15 -3.86
N ASP A 20 0.28 -13.99 -4.51
CA ASP A 20 -0.86 -13.50 -5.29
C ASP A 20 -0.33 -12.84 -6.57
N GLY A 21 -0.54 -13.51 -7.71
CA GLY A 21 0.03 -13.12 -9.00
C GLY A 21 1.55 -13.20 -9.00
N ASP A 22 2.19 -12.12 -9.46
CA ASP A 22 3.65 -11.96 -9.53
C ASP A 22 4.29 -11.52 -8.21
N PHE A 23 3.47 -11.24 -7.19
CA PHE A 23 3.93 -10.69 -5.91
C PHE A 23 3.68 -11.64 -4.75
N PHE A 24 4.49 -11.48 -3.72
CA PHE A 24 4.30 -12.07 -2.42
C PHE A 24 3.78 -11.00 -1.48
N TRP A 25 2.97 -11.39 -0.50
CA TRP A 25 2.37 -10.48 0.45
C TRP A 25 2.66 -10.95 1.86
N THR A 26 2.99 -10.02 2.77
CA THR A 26 2.97 -10.36 4.19
C THR A 26 1.52 -10.49 4.66
N PRO A 27 1.23 -11.32 5.68
CA PRO A 27 -0.11 -11.45 6.25
C PRO A 27 -0.72 -10.10 6.65
N GLU A 28 0.09 -9.18 7.19
CA GLU A 28 -0.32 -7.85 7.62
C GLU A 28 -0.74 -6.98 6.44
N ALA A 29 0.04 -6.99 5.34
CA ALA A 29 -0.29 -6.29 4.12
C ALA A 29 -1.60 -6.79 3.51
N ARG A 30 -1.78 -8.12 3.48
CA ARG A 30 -3.02 -8.75 3.01
C ARG A 30 -4.21 -8.36 3.90
N ASN A 31 -4.05 -8.38 5.21
CA ASN A 31 -5.09 -7.95 6.14
C ASN A 31 -5.49 -6.48 5.89
N ARG A 32 -4.50 -5.61 5.59
CA ARG A 32 -4.78 -4.21 5.23
C ARG A 32 -5.62 -4.08 3.98
N LEU A 33 -5.36 -4.90 2.96
CA LEU A 33 -6.16 -4.95 1.74
C LEU A 33 -7.59 -5.46 1.99
N MET A 34 -7.76 -6.44 2.88
CA MET A 34 -9.09 -6.98 3.23
C MET A 34 -10.00 -5.94 3.91
N ARG A 35 -9.44 -4.93 4.59
CA ARG A 35 -10.19 -3.81 5.16
C ARG A 35 -10.79 -2.87 4.11
N VAL A 36 -10.33 -2.96 2.86
CA VAL A 36 -10.91 -2.20 1.75
C VAL A 36 -12.19 -2.89 1.30
N PRO A 37 -13.29 -2.13 1.07
CA PRO A 37 -14.54 -2.68 0.55
C PRO A 37 -14.33 -3.49 -0.73
N GLU A 38 -15.11 -4.56 -0.86
CA GLU A 38 -15.00 -5.50 -1.99
C GLU A 38 -15.32 -4.84 -3.34
N GLY A 39 -14.92 -5.52 -4.42
CA GLY A 39 -15.07 -5.02 -5.79
C GLY A 39 -13.99 -4.03 -6.18
N PHE A 40 -14.37 -3.03 -6.99
CA PHE A 40 -13.43 -2.12 -7.66
C PHE A 40 -12.51 -1.36 -6.71
N MET A 41 -12.95 -1.07 -5.48
CA MET A 41 -12.13 -0.37 -4.48
C MET A 41 -10.97 -1.23 -4.01
N ARG A 42 -11.22 -2.50 -3.65
CA ARG A 42 -10.17 -3.45 -3.25
C ARG A 42 -9.22 -3.73 -4.40
N ASP A 43 -9.75 -4.01 -5.60
CA ASP A 43 -8.91 -4.28 -6.77
C ASP A 43 -8.04 -3.07 -7.16
N GLY A 44 -8.62 -1.87 -7.10
CA GLY A 44 -7.91 -0.63 -7.33
C GLY A 44 -6.83 -0.38 -6.28
N THR A 45 -7.08 -0.74 -5.02
CA THR A 45 -6.09 -0.62 -3.94
C THR A 45 -4.97 -1.64 -4.12
N LYS A 46 -5.30 -2.90 -4.41
CA LYS A 46 -4.33 -3.97 -4.69
C LYS A 46 -3.37 -3.57 -5.80
N LYS A 47 -3.89 -3.11 -6.95
CA LYS A 47 -3.06 -2.65 -8.08
C LYS A 47 -2.11 -1.51 -7.71
N ARG A 48 -2.54 -0.60 -6.82
CA ARG A 48 -1.68 0.50 -6.33
C ARG A 48 -0.55 -0.01 -5.44
N MET A 49 -0.84 -0.94 -4.53
CA MET A 49 0.18 -1.59 -3.69
C MET A 49 1.21 -2.35 -4.55
N GLU A 50 0.74 -3.11 -5.54
CA GLU A 50 1.60 -3.79 -6.52
C GLU A 50 2.45 -2.80 -7.34
N ALA A 51 1.88 -1.67 -7.73
CA ALA A 51 2.63 -0.61 -8.40
C ALA A 51 3.69 0.02 -7.49
N CYS A 52 3.41 0.21 -6.19
CA CYS A 52 4.39 0.68 -5.22
C CYS A 52 5.55 -0.32 -5.05
N ALA A 53 5.25 -1.62 -4.94
CA ALA A 53 6.29 -2.66 -4.90
C ALA A 53 7.14 -2.66 -6.18
N LYS A 54 6.51 -2.60 -7.36
CA LYS A 54 7.22 -2.48 -8.65
C LYS A 54 8.13 -1.26 -8.72
N LYS A 55 7.66 -0.08 -8.25
CA LYS A 55 8.45 1.16 -8.23
C LYS A 55 9.68 1.03 -7.31
N ARG A 56 9.57 0.28 -6.22
CA ARG A 56 10.67 0.00 -5.29
C ARG A 56 11.58 -1.14 -5.76
N GLY A 57 11.22 -1.84 -6.83
CA GLY A 57 11.96 -3.02 -7.29
C GLY A 57 11.75 -4.26 -6.40
N GLU A 58 10.73 -4.22 -5.54
CA GLU A 58 10.43 -5.29 -4.59
C GLU A 58 9.32 -6.20 -5.12
N ARG A 59 9.42 -7.50 -4.84
CA ARG A 59 8.36 -8.48 -5.12
C ARG A 59 7.54 -8.85 -3.89
N LEU A 60 7.97 -8.43 -2.70
CA LEU A 60 7.27 -8.64 -1.44
C LEU A 60 6.54 -7.36 -1.06
N ILE A 61 5.22 -7.41 -1.04
CA ILE A 61 4.36 -6.35 -0.54
C ILE A 61 4.27 -6.49 0.98
N THR A 62 5.06 -5.67 1.65
CA THR A 62 5.08 -5.51 3.11
C THR A 62 3.97 -4.55 3.56
N LEU A 63 3.76 -4.48 4.88
CA LEU A 63 2.81 -3.53 5.45
C LEU A 63 3.12 -2.08 5.04
N GLU A 64 4.40 -1.71 4.95
CA GLU A 64 4.81 -0.36 4.52
C GLU A 64 4.32 -0.05 3.10
N ILE A 65 4.55 -0.98 2.16
CA ILE A 65 4.10 -0.82 0.76
C ILE A 65 2.58 -0.78 0.68
N ALA A 66 1.89 -1.58 1.50
CA ALA A 66 0.45 -1.58 1.58
C ALA A 66 -0.10 -0.21 2.02
N GLU A 67 0.46 0.36 3.09
CA GLU A 67 0.07 1.67 3.60
C GLU A 67 0.39 2.81 2.62
N GLU A 68 1.52 2.73 1.92
CA GLU A 68 1.87 3.68 0.87
C GLU A 68 0.86 3.63 -0.28
N GLY A 69 0.51 2.44 -0.76
CA GLY A 69 -0.48 2.26 -1.83
C GLY A 69 -1.86 2.82 -1.47
N ILE A 70 -2.25 2.74 -0.20
CA ILE A 70 -3.50 3.34 0.30
C ILE A 70 -3.39 4.86 0.33
N LYS A 71 -2.31 5.42 0.88
CA LYS A 71 -2.09 6.87 0.94
C LYS A 71 -2.09 7.50 -0.46
N GLU A 72 -1.42 6.87 -1.42
CA GLU A 72 -1.41 7.30 -2.82
C GLU A 72 -2.82 7.27 -3.43
N GLY A 73 -3.62 6.25 -3.10
CA GLY A 73 -5.03 6.17 -3.51
C GLY A 73 -5.88 7.34 -2.98
N LEU A 74 -5.72 7.68 -1.70
CA LEU A 74 -6.43 8.80 -1.07
C LEU A 74 -6.02 10.15 -1.68
N LYS A 75 -4.72 10.36 -1.88
CA LYS A 75 -4.19 11.59 -2.49
C LYS A 75 -4.69 11.80 -3.92
N ALA A 76 -4.79 10.73 -4.71
CA ALA A 76 -5.35 10.79 -6.06
C ALA A 76 -6.84 11.21 -6.05
N MET A 77 -7.61 10.72 -5.09
CA MET A 77 -9.02 11.11 -4.90
C MET A 77 -9.14 12.57 -4.47
N GLU A 78 -8.32 13.00 -3.51
CA GLU A 78 -8.29 14.39 -3.04
C GLU A 78 -7.96 15.38 -4.17
N ALA A 79 -6.94 15.06 -4.98
CA ALA A 79 -6.58 15.86 -6.14
C ALA A 79 -7.71 15.95 -7.19
N MET A 80 -8.49 14.88 -7.36
CA MET A 80 -9.64 14.87 -8.26
C MET A 80 -10.77 15.78 -7.75
N LEU A 81 -11.11 15.70 -6.46
CA LEU A 81 -12.11 16.56 -5.83
C LEU A 81 -11.72 18.04 -5.94
N GLN A 82 -10.46 18.37 -5.70
CA GLN A 82 -9.95 19.74 -5.82
C GLN A 82 -10.04 20.28 -7.25
N LYS A 83 -9.73 19.45 -8.25
CA LYS A 83 -9.86 19.83 -9.67
C LYS A 83 -11.31 20.08 -10.07
N GLN A 84 -12.25 19.23 -9.63
CA GLN A 84 -13.68 19.44 -9.90
C GLN A 84 -14.23 20.71 -9.22
N ALA A 85 -13.78 21.02 -8.00
CA ALA A 85 -14.15 22.25 -7.32
C ALA A 85 -13.65 23.50 -8.05
N ARG A 86 -12.47 23.43 -8.69
CA ARG A 86 -11.91 24.53 -9.50
C ARG A 86 -12.59 24.71 -10.85
N GLN A 87 -13.16 23.66 -11.46
CA GLN A 87 -13.83 23.74 -12.76
C GLN A 87 -15.27 24.27 -12.69
N LYS A 88 -15.87 24.34 -11.50
CA LYS A 88 -17.20 24.93 -11.27
C LYS A 88 -17.17 26.43 -10.94
N LYS A 89 -15.99 27.07 -11.08
CA LYS A 89 -15.77 28.51 -10.92
C LYS A 89 -15.39 29.12 -12.25
#